data_AF-A0A4Y6PRX2-F1
#
_entry.id   AF-A0A4Y6PRX2-F1
#
_cell.length_a   1.000
_cell.length_b   1.000
_cell.length_c   1.000
_cell.angle_alpha   90.00
_cell.angle_beta   90.00
_cell.angle_gamma   90.00
#
_symmetry.space_group_name_H-M   'P 1'
#
loop_
_entity.id
_entity.type
_entity.pdbx_description
1 polymer ?
#
loop_
_entity_poly.entity_id
_entity_poly.type
_entity_poly.pdbx_seq_one_letter_code
_entity_poly.pdbx_strand_id
1 'polypeptide(L)'
;MDENTEEFNKPEFNKPESGKQFAFISEDADDALEIIFEHPDGITDRLLAHALGLCESGFLVDELWGAGIEVRREVRNGAVVYLPPLRKN
;
A
#
# COMPACT_ATOMS: atom_id res chain seq x y z
N MET A 1 22.51 -8.13 -49.45
CA MET A 1 21.61 -9.10 -48.78
C MET A 1 22.10 -9.09 -47.36
N ASP A 2 21.60 -8.10 -46.66
CA ASP A 2 21.94 -7.69 -45.31
C ASP A 2 20.56 -7.83 -44.63
N GLU A 3 20.37 -8.42 -43.47
CA GLU A 3 20.95 -8.02 -42.19
C GLU A 3 20.78 -9.18 -41.20
N ASN A 4 21.84 -9.49 -40.48
CA ASN A 4 21.83 -10.33 -39.30
C ASN A 4 22.03 -9.37 -38.12
N THR A 5 20.98 -9.12 -37.35
CA THR A 5 21.07 -8.35 -36.11
C THR A 5 20.14 -8.97 -35.06
N GLU A 6 20.66 -9.97 -34.35
CA GLU A 6 20.30 -10.17 -32.96
C GLU A 6 20.72 -8.93 -32.16
N GLU A 7 19.78 -8.08 -31.80
CA GLU A 7 19.96 -7.11 -30.70
C GLU A 7 18.93 -7.38 -29.61
N PHE A 8 19.29 -8.31 -28.73
CA PHE A 8 18.87 -8.31 -27.34
C PHE A 8 19.51 -7.10 -26.65
N ASN A 9 18.72 -6.07 -26.32
CA ASN A 9 18.94 -5.06 -25.27
C ASN A 9 17.81 -4.02 -25.44
N LYS A 10 16.89 -3.76 -24.50
CA LYS A 10 17.05 -3.49 -23.07
C LYS A 10 15.67 -3.65 -22.40
N PRO A 11 15.55 -4.13 -21.15
CA PRO A 11 14.50 -3.58 -20.29
C PRO A 11 14.92 -2.14 -19.99
N GLU A 12 14.23 -1.16 -20.59
CA GLU A 12 14.33 0.23 -20.14
C GLU A 12 13.71 0.34 -18.75
N PHE A 13 14.50 -0.03 -17.74
CA PHE A 13 14.25 0.37 -16.37
C PHE A 13 14.58 1.86 -16.28
N ASN A 14 13.62 2.69 -16.70
CA ASN A 14 13.72 4.13 -16.53
C ASN A 14 13.85 4.42 -15.03
N LYS A 15 15.01 4.99 -14.68
CA LYS A 15 15.32 5.46 -13.32
C LYS A 15 14.22 6.39 -12.82
N PRO A 16 13.74 6.26 -11.57
CA PRO A 16 12.90 7.27 -10.98
C PRO A 16 13.80 8.37 -10.38
N GLU A 17 14.04 9.44 -11.13
CA GLU A 17 14.60 10.67 -10.57
C GLU A 17 13.53 11.78 -10.58
N SER A 18 13.17 12.21 -9.37
CA SER A 18 12.34 13.39 -9.04
C SER A 18 10.97 13.47 -9.71
N GLY A 19 10.10 12.54 -9.35
CA GLY A 19 8.69 12.56 -9.76
C GLY A 19 7.99 11.25 -9.40
N LYS A 20 8.16 10.76 -8.16
CA LYS A 20 7.47 9.55 -7.68
C LYS A 20 5.96 9.76 -7.81
N GLN A 21 5.39 9.33 -8.94
CA GLN A 21 3.97 9.02 -9.02
C GLN A 21 3.78 7.86 -8.05
N PHE A 22 3.08 8.12 -6.94
CA PHE A 22 2.63 7.07 -6.06
C PHE A 22 1.82 6.07 -6.89
N ALA A 23 1.93 4.77 -6.60
CA ALA A 23 1.06 3.82 -7.27
C ALA A 23 -0.39 4.21 -6.96
N PHE A 24 -1.25 4.13 -7.98
CA PHE A 24 -2.68 4.37 -7.77
C PHE A 24 -3.19 3.33 -6.76
N ILE A 25 -3.79 3.81 -5.67
CA ILE A 25 -4.52 2.99 -4.72
C ILE A 25 -6.02 3.19 -4.97
N SER A 26 -6.81 2.16 -4.71
CA SER A 26 -8.27 2.21 -4.75
C SER A 26 -8.82 3.26 -3.77
N GLU A 27 -10.05 3.73 -4.05
CA GLU A 27 -10.78 4.64 -3.15
C GLU A 27 -10.92 4.02 -1.76
N ASP A 28 -11.24 2.72 -1.69
CA ASP A 28 -11.33 1.98 -0.43
C ASP A 28 -10.00 1.95 0.35
N ALA A 29 -8.85 1.89 -0.35
CA ALA A 29 -7.53 1.88 0.29
C ALA A 29 -7.13 3.28 0.77
N ASP A 30 -7.51 4.33 0.05
CA ASP A 30 -7.34 5.73 0.48
C ASP A 30 -8.18 6.02 1.73
N ASP A 31 -9.46 5.63 1.73
CA ASP A 31 -10.36 5.75 2.88
C ASP A 31 -9.83 4.94 4.08
N ALA A 32 -9.34 3.72 3.85
CA ALA A 32 -8.74 2.91 4.90
C ALA A 32 -7.53 3.61 5.54
N LEU A 33 -6.71 4.27 4.72
CA LEU A 33 -5.54 5.00 5.19
C LEU A 33 -5.95 6.19 6.05
N GLU A 34 -6.96 6.97 5.64
CA GLU A 34 -7.50 8.09 6.41
C GLU A 34 -7.97 7.63 7.79
N ILE A 35 -8.80 6.59 7.85
CA ILE A 35 -9.31 6.00 9.09
C ILE A 35 -8.16 5.57 10.02
N ILE A 36 -7.14 4.90 9.48
CA ILE A 36 -5.99 4.45 10.28
C ILE A 36 -5.20 5.65 10.84
N PHE A 37 -5.09 6.76 10.10
CA PHE A 37 -4.44 7.97 10.59
C PHE A 37 -5.25 8.71 11.67
N GLU A 38 -6.58 8.67 11.62
CA GLU A 38 -7.45 9.24 12.66
C GLU A 38 -7.36 8.48 14.00
N HIS A 39 -6.93 7.21 13.96
CA HIS A 39 -6.81 6.34 15.13
C HIS A 39 -5.33 6.04 15.49
N PRO A 40 -4.63 6.95 16.20
CA PRO A 40 -3.21 6.78 16.53
C PRO A 40 -2.91 5.57 17.42
N ASP A 41 -3.87 5.13 18.24
CA ASP A 41 -3.78 3.93 19.06
C ASP A 41 -4.00 2.63 18.27
N GLY A 42 -4.39 2.76 17.00
CA GLY A 42 -4.68 1.69 16.06
C GLY A 42 -6.17 1.35 15.98
N ILE A 43 -6.58 0.83 14.82
CA ILE A 43 -7.94 0.37 14.55
C ILE A 43 -7.95 -1.14 14.32
N THR A 44 -8.94 -1.85 14.87
CA THR A 44 -9.05 -3.30 14.66
C THR A 44 -9.52 -3.61 13.24
N ASP A 45 -9.16 -4.79 12.75
CA ASP A 45 -9.61 -5.31 11.45
C ASP A 45 -11.13 -5.29 11.29
N ARG A 46 -11.86 -5.67 12.35
CA ARG A 46 -13.31 -5.67 12.37
C ARG A 46 -13.91 -4.27 12.27
N LEU A 47 -13.32 -3.29 12.95
CA LEU A 47 -13.81 -1.90 12.90
C LEU A 47 -13.49 -1.26 11.55
N LEU A 48 -12.31 -1.51 11.01
CA LEU A 48 -11.92 -1.03 9.68
C LEU A 48 -12.83 -1.62 8.60
N ALA A 49 -13.05 -2.94 8.62
CA ALA A 49 -13.98 -3.58 7.69
C ALA A 49 -15.41 -3.04 7.83
N HIS A 50 -15.88 -2.77 9.06
CA HIS A 50 -17.21 -2.19 9.27
C HIS A 50 -17.32 -0.76 8.71
N ALA A 51 -16.29 0.07 8.89
CA ALA A 51 -16.25 1.43 8.34
C ALA A 51 -16.30 1.45 6.81
N LEU A 52 -15.67 0.45 6.17
CA LEU A 52 -15.57 0.30 4.71
C LEU A 52 -16.63 -0.63 4.12
N GLY A 53 -17.74 -0.88 4.83
CA GLY A 53 -18.85 -1.66 4.27
C GLY A 53 -18.57 -3.15 4.01
N LEU A 54 -17.70 -3.77 4.81
CA LEU A 54 -17.24 -5.17 4.76
C LEU A 54 -16.15 -5.50 3.72
N CYS A 55 -15.44 -4.49 3.19
CA CYS A 55 -14.23 -4.74 2.40
C CYS A 55 -13.18 -5.53 3.20
N GLU A 56 -12.48 -6.45 2.53
CA GLU A 56 -11.44 -7.27 3.16
C GLU A 56 -10.23 -6.39 3.52
N SER A 57 -10.15 -5.96 4.79
CA SER A 57 -9.08 -5.09 5.28
C SER A 57 -7.65 -5.54 4.93
N GLY A 58 -7.43 -6.85 4.80
CA GLY A 58 -6.15 -7.41 4.38
C GLY A 58 -5.75 -7.01 2.95
N PHE A 59 -6.69 -7.05 2.01
CA PHE A 59 -6.45 -6.65 0.62
C PHE A 59 -6.07 -5.16 0.53
N LEU A 60 -6.76 -4.30 1.28
CA LEU A 60 -6.48 -2.86 1.31
C LEU A 60 -5.08 -2.57 1.86
N VAL A 61 -4.65 -3.31 2.88
CA VAL A 61 -3.28 -3.18 3.42
C VAL A 61 -2.24 -3.68 2.42
N ASP A 62 -2.50 -4.77 1.71
CA ASP A 62 -1.61 -5.26 0.65
C ASP A 62 -1.50 -4.26 -0.51
N GLU A 63 -2.60 -3.59 -0.86
CA GLU A 63 -2.62 -2.53 -1.86
C GLU A 63 -1.80 -1.31 -1.42
N LEU A 64 -1.97 -0.85 -0.18
CA LEU A 64 -1.16 0.22 0.42
C LEU A 64 0.33 -0.12 0.44
N TRP A 65 0.68 -1.37 0.79
CA TRP A 65 2.06 -1.86 0.70
C TRP A 65 2.59 -1.87 -0.74
N GLY A 66 1.77 -2.29 -1.70
CA GLY A 66 2.08 -2.22 -3.13
C GLY A 66 2.37 -0.79 -3.60
N ALA A 67 1.70 0.21 -3.00
CA ALA A 67 1.95 1.63 -3.24
C ALA A 67 3.13 2.23 -2.45
N GLY A 68 3.81 1.43 -1.62
CA GLY A 68 4.94 1.86 -0.80
C GLY A 68 4.51 2.61 0.47
N ILE A 69 3.26 2.48 0.89
CA ILE A 69 2.72 3.04 2.13
C ILE A 69 2.72 1.95 3.19
N GLU A 70 3.71 2.00 4.08
CA GLU A 70 3.88 0.97 5.13
C GLU A 70 2.98 1.24 6.34
N VAL A 71 1.77 0.70 6.29
CA VAL A 71 0.89 0.56 7.46
C VAL A 71 1.41 -0.55 8.37
N ARG A 72 1.33 -0.35 9.68
CA ARG A 72 1.78 -1.35 10.66
C ARG A 72 0.63 -2.25 11.05
N ARG A 73 0.91 -3.56 11.12
CA ARG A 73 -0.05 -4.59 11.54
C ARG A 73 0.46 -5.26 12.81
N GLU A 74 -0.32 -5.21 13.87
CA GLU A 74 -0.01 -5.82 15.16
C GLU A 74 -1.15 -6.75 15.62
N VAL A 75 -0.85 -7.74 16.46
CA VAL A 75 -1.88 -8.54 17.14
C VAL A 75 -1.94 -8.11 18.60
N ARG A 76 -3.07 -7.55 19.02
CA ARG A 76 -3.31 -7.10 20.40
C ARG A 76 -4.54 -7.80 20.95
N ASN A 77 -4.39 -8.48 22.09
CA ASN A 77 -5.47 -9.23 22.75
C ASN A 77 -6.21 -10.22 21.81
N GLY A 78 -5.49 -10.83 20.86
CA GLY A 78 -6.07 -11.77 19.90
C GLY A 78 -6.79 -11.13 18.70
N ALA A 79 -6.82 -9.80 18.60
CA ALA A 79 -7.33 -9.07 17.44
C ALA A 79 -6.20 -8.46 16.61
N VAL A 80 -6.38 -8.40 15.29
CA VAL A 80 -5.47 -7.68 14.40
C VAL A 80 -5.78 -6.19 14.48
N VAL A 81 -4.75 -5.38 14.68
CA VAL A 81 -4.82 -3.92 14.77
C VAL A 81 -3.92 -3.30 13.71
N TYR A 82 -4.47 -2.38 12.94
CA TYR A 82 -3.77 -1.55 11.97
C TYR A 82 -3.41 -0.22 12.60
N LEU A 83 -2.15 0.18 12.45
CA LEU A 83 -1.59 1.39 13.05
C LEU A 83 -0.96 2.26 11.96
N PRO A 84 -0.99 3.59 12.14
CA PRO A 84 -0.38 4.49 11.18
C PRO A 84 1.12 4.23 11.05
N PRO A 85 1.71 4.55 9.87
CA PRO A 85 3.15 4.48 9.64
C PRO A 85 3.90 5.25 10.72
N LEU A 86 5.04 4.74 11.16
CA LEU A 86 5.92 5.50 12.04
C LEU A 86 6.45 6.71 11.26
N ARG A 87 6.22 7.92 11.78
CA ARG A 87 6.99 9.08 11.30
C ARG A 87 8.47 8.77 11.55
N LYS A 88 9.25 8.60 10.49
CA LYS A 88 10.70 8.58 10.59
C LYS A 88 11.13 9.99 11.01
N ASN A 89 11.54 10.13 12.27
CA ASN A 89 12.29 11.31 12.73
C ASN A 89 13.66 11.36 12.05
#